data_AF-A8J9Y1-F1
#
_entry.id   AF-A8J9Y1-F1
#
_cell.length_a   1.000
_cell.length_b   1.000
_cell.length_c   1.000
_cell.angle_alpha   90.00
_cell.angle_beta   90.00
_cell.angle_gamma   90.00
#
_symmetry.space_group_name_H-M   'P 1'
#
loop_
_entity.id
_entity.type
_entity.pdbx_description
1 polymer ?
#
loop_
_entity_poly.entity_id
_entity_poly.type
_entity_poly.pdbx_seq_one_letter_code
_entity_poly.pdbx_strand_id
1 'polypeptide(L)'
;MAMLSSRRVAAPAKASAIRRSRVMPVVRAAAASSEVPDMNKRNIMNLILAGGAGLPITTLALGYGAFFVPPSSGGGGGGQAAKDALGNDIKAGEWLKTHLAGDRSLSQGLKGDPTYLIVTADSTIEKYGLNAVCTHLGCVVPWVAAENKFKCPCHGSQYNAEGKVVRGPAPLSLALAHCDVAESGLVTFSTWTETDFRTGLEPWWA
;
A
#
# COMPACT_ATOMS: atom_id res chain seq x y z
N MET A 1 -99.64 48.41 70.39
CA MET A 1 -100.63 47.33 70.16
C MET A 1 -100.88 47.34 68.65
N ALA A 2 -100.42 46.41 67.81
CA ALA A 2 -100.30 44.98 67.98
C ALA A 2 -99.04 44.45 67.27
N MET A 3 -98.43 43.43 67.89
CA MET A 3 -97.41 42.59 67.27
C MET A 3 -98.05 41.72 66.19
N LEU A 4 -97.46 41.65 65.00
CA LEU A 4 -97.63 40.51 64.11
C LEU A 4 -96.28 39.97 63.64
N SER A 5 -95.94 38.85 64.27
CA SER A 5 -94.95 37.86 63.90
C SER A 5 -95.21 37.35 62.49
N SER A 6 -94.21 37.42 61.60
CA SER A 6 -94.23 36.67 60.35
C SER A 6 -92.92 35.90 60.18
N ARG A 7 -93.10 34.60 59.95
CA ARG A 7 -92.13 33.52 60.02
C ARG A 7 -91.04 33.65 58.95
N ARG A 8 -89.77 33.48 59.34
CA ARG A 8 -88.66 33.26 58.40
C ARG A 8 -88.76 31.83 57.84
N VAL A 9 -88.85 31.71 56.52
CA VAL A 9 -88.71 30.43 55.81
C VAL A 9 -87.23 30.24 55.48
N ALA A 10 -86.62 29.17 55.99
CA ALA A 10 -85.25 28.80 55.67
C ALA A 10 -85.17 28.18 54.26
N ALA A 11 -84.25 28.66 53.42
CA ALA A 11 -83.96 28.06 52.13
C ALA A 11 -83.20 26.72 52.30
N PRO A 12 -83.42 25.72 51.44
CA PRO A 12 -82.73 24.45 51.56
C PRO A 12 -81.25 24.59 51.15
N ALA A 13 -80.35 24.07 51.98
CA ALA A 13 -78.94 23.94 51.66
C ALA A 13 -78.76 22.99 50.46
N LYS A 14 -78.11 23.45 49.39
CA LYS A 14 -77.73 22.59 48.26
C LYS A 14 -76.65 21.62 48.73
N ALA A 15 -76.97 20.33 48.77
CA ALA A 15 -76.00 19.27 49.03
C ALA A 15 -74.96 19.23 47.90
N SER A 16 -73.70 19.51 48.23
CA SER A 16 -72.57 19.32 47.32
C SER A 16 -72.34 17.83 47.13
N ALA A 17 -72.71 17.30 45.96
CA ALA A 17 -72.44 15.91 45.61
C ALA A 17 -70.92 15.68 45.51
N ILE A 18 -70.34 14.99 46.50
CA ILE A 18 -68.97 14.49 46.44
C ILE A 18 -68.92 13.47 45.31
N ARG A 19 -68.35 13.88 44.17
CA ARG A 19 -68.13 13.01 43.01
C ARG A 19 -67.05 12.01 43.39
N ARG A 20 -67.44 10.82 43.87
CA ARG A 20 -66.52 9.69 44.07
C ARG A 20 -65.84 9.41 42.73
N SER A 21 -64.55 9.73 42.61
CA SER A 21 -63.75 9.30 41.47
C SER A 21 -63.76 7.77 41.47
N ARG A 22 -64.39 7.18 40.46
CA ARG A 22 -64.24 5.75 40.19
C ARG A 22 -62.76 5.53 39.87
N VAL A 23 -61.99 5.04 40.84
CA VAL A 23 -60.66 4.51 40.56
C VAL A 23 -60.92 3.31 39.65
N MET A 24 -60.67 3.49 38.36
CA MET A 24 -60.63 2.35 37.45
C MET A 24 -59.53 1.41 37.99
N PRO A 25 -59.81 0.11 38.16
CA PRO A 25 -58.73 -0.82 38.45
C PRO A 25 -57.72 -0.67 37.31
N VAL A 26 -56.49 -0.28 37.64
CA VAL A 26 -55.38 -0.35 36.70
C VAL A 26 -55.27 -1.83 36.37
N VAL A 27 -55.78 -2.21 35.20
CA VAL A 27 -55.50 -3.51 34.62
C VAL A 27 -54.00 -3.50 34.41
N ARG A 28 -53.26 -4.12 35.34
CA ARG A 28 -51.87 -4.49 35.09
C ARG A 28 -51.88 -5.22 33.76
N ALA A 29 -51.23 -4.64 32.75
CA ALA A 29 -50.98 -5.32 31.49
C ALA A 29 -50.51 -6.73 31.84
N ALA A 30 -51.29 -7.72 31.39
CA ALA A 30 -50.92 -9.11 31.51
C ALA A 30 -49.49 -9.28 30.99
N ALA A 31 -48.73 -10.17 31.64
CA ALA A 31 -47.34 -10.49 31.34
C ALA A 31 -47.07 -10.42 29.83
N ALA A 32 -46.05 -9.65 29.44
CA ALA A 32 -45.61 -9.48 28.06
C ALA A 32 -45.64 -10.85 27.38
N SER A 33 -46.64 -11.00 26.52
CA SER A 33 -46.98 -12.20 25.80
C SER A 33 -45.78 -12.64 24.97
N SER A 34 -45.64 -13.95 24.79
CA SER A 34 -44.70 -14.63 23.91
C SER A 34 -44.67 -14.15 22.44
N GLU A 35 -45.49 -13.15 22.09
CA GLU A 35 -45.57 -12.49 20.79
C GLU A 35 -44.57 -11.34 20.63
N VAL A 36 -44.06 -10.74 21.71
CA VAL A 36 -43.07 -9.65 21.62
C VAL A 36 -41.66 -10.23 21.71
N PRO A 37 -40.79 -10.03 20.70
CA PRO A 37 -39.42 -10.51 20.76
C PRO A 37 -38.68 -9.95 21.97
N ASP A 38 -37.99 -10.82 22.72
CA ASP A 38 -37.11 -10.40 23.81
C ASP A 38 -35.79 -9.78 23.29
N MET A 39 -34.92 -9.36 24.20
CA MET A 39 -33.65 -8.72 23.82
C MET A 39 -32.67 -9.69 23.14
N ASN A 40 -32.71 -10.97 23.49
CA ASN A 40 -31.84 -11.97 22.87
C ASN A 40 -32.22 -12.20 21.40
N LYS A 41 -33.52 -12.30 21.12
CA LYS A 41 -34.06 -12.40 19.74
C LYS A 41 -33.74 -11.15 18.92
N ARG A 42 -33.81 -9.95 19.51
CA ARG A 42 -33.38 -8.70 18.85
C ARG A 42 -31.88 -8.69 18.54
N ASN A 43 -31.04 -9.12 19.47
CA ASN A 43 -29.59 -9.19 19.25
C ASN A 43 -29.22 -10.19 18.15
N ILE A 44 -29.87 -11.36 18.11
CA ILE A 44 -29.69 -12.35 17.04
C ILE A 44 -30.13 -11.76 15.69
N MET A 45 -31.29 -11.10 15.62
CA MET A 45 -31.75 -10.48 14.38
C MET A 45 -30.85 -9.33 13.92
N ASN A 46 -30.31 -8.52 14.83
CA ASN A 46 -29.34 -7.48 14.50
C ASN A 46 -28.03 -8.06 13.98
N LEU A 47 -27.57 -9.19 14.54
CA LEU A 47 -26.37 -9.89 14.04
C LEU A 47 -26.59 -10.43 12.62
N ILE A 48 -27.75 -11.05 12.36
CA ILE A 48 -28.10 -11.55 11.01
C ILE A 48 -28.21 -10.39 10.02
N LEU A 49 -28.84 -9.27 10.40
CA LEU A 49 -28.94 -8.08 9.56
C LEU A 49 -27.56 -7.49 9.24
N ALA A 50 -26.71 -7.32 10.26
CA ALA A 50 -25.36 -6.78 10.09
C ALA A 50 -24.47 -7.72 9.26
N GLY A 51 -24.55 -9.03 9.47
CA GLY A 51 -23.82 -10.02 8.67
C GLY A 51 -24.32 -10.09 7.22
N GLY A 52 -25.64 -10.13 7.03
CA GLY A 52 -26.28 -10.20 5.71
C GLY A 52 -26.06 -8.96 4.85
N ALA A 53 -26.12 -7.75 5.45
CA ALA A 53 -25.76 -6.52 4.77
C ALA A 53 -24.23 -6.32 4.66
N GLY A 54 -23.47 -6.86 5.62
CA GLY A 54 -22.02 -6.76 5.65
C GLY A 54 -21.36 -7.44 4.45
N LEU A 55 -21.75 -8.66 4.11
CA LEU A 55 -21.16 -9.43 3.00
C LEU A 55 -21.17 -8.73 1.62
N PRO A 56 -22.29 -8.19 1.11
CA PRO A 56 -22.29 -7.49 -0.17
C PRO A 56 -21.47 -6.19 -0.10
N ILE A 57 -21.55 -5.46 1.02
CA ILE A 57 -20.76 -4.24 1.22
C ILE A 57 -19.27 -4.56 1.23
N THR A 58 -18.84 -5.59 1.97
CA THR A 58 -17.44 -5.99 2.02
C THR A 58 -16.95 -6.50 0.67
N THR A 59 -17.78 -7.23 -0.07
CA THR A 59 -17.40 -7.75 -1.40
C THR A 59 -17.19 -6.59 -2.39
N LEU A 60 -18.10 -5.62 -2.39
CA LEU A 60 -17.98 -4.43 -3.23
C LEU A 60 -16.78 -3.57 -2.82
N ALA A 61 -16.59 -3.37 -1.52
CA ALA A 61 -15.47 -2.59 -0.98
C ALA A 61 -14.11 -3.24 -1.26
N LEU A 62 -14.00 -4.57 -1.17
CA LEU A 62 -12.79 -5.31 -1.52
C LEU A 62 -12.49 -5.21 -3.01
N GLY A 63 -13.50 -5.37 -3.88
CA GLY A 63 -13.32 -5.19 -5.31
C GLY A 63 -12.85 -3.78 -5.67
N TYR A 64 -13.46 -2.76 -5.06
CA TYR A 64 -13.06 -1.36 -5.26
C TYR A 64 -11.69 -1.04 -4.66
N GLY A 65 -11.34 -1.62 -3.50
CA GLY A 65 -10.02 -1.46 -2.90
C GLY A 65 -8.92 -2.12 -3.74
N ALA A 66 -9.18 -3.33 -4.25
CA ALA A 66 -8.26 -4.06 -5.12
C ALA A 66 -8.02 -3.36 -6.46
N PHE A 67 -8.97 -2.56 -6.95
CA PHE A 67 -8.79 -1.73 -8.16
C PHE A 67 -7.62 -0.74 -8.05
N PHE A 68 -7.31 -0.25 -6.85
CA PHE A 68 -6.18 0.66 -6.64
C PHE A 68 -4.85 -0.05 -6.45
N VAL A 69 -4.84 -1.38 -6.31
CA VAL A 69 -3.61 -2.16 -6.27
C VAL A 69 -3.17 -2.39 -7.71
N PRO A 70 -2.04 -1.80 -8.15
CA PRO A 70 -1.59 -1.97 -9.52
C PRO A 70 -1.32 -3.46 -9.79
N PRO A 71 -1.73 -4.00 -10.96
CA PRO A 71 -1.39 -5.36 -11.33
C PRO A 71 0.13 -5.48 -11.42
N SER A 72 0.71 -6.52 -10.83
CA SER A 72 2.13 -6.79 -11.00
C SER A 72 2.42 -7.08 -12.46
N SER A 73 3.51 -6.55 -13.00
CA SER A 73 3.85 -6.62 -14.43
C SER A 73 4.34 -8.00 -14.90
N GLY A 74 3.91 -9.10 -14.25
CA GLY A 74 4.25 -10.46 -14.67
C GLY A 74 5.76 -10.70 -14.72
N GLY A 75 6.47 -10.47 -13.61
CA GLY A 75 7.87 -10.84 -13.48
C GLY A 75 8.00 -12.34 -13.19
N GLY A 76 7.94 -13.18 -14.22
CA GLY A 76 8.45 -14.54 -14.09
C GLY A 76 9.94 -14.43 -13.71
N GLY A 77 10.42 -15.25 -12.77
CA GLY A 77 11.80 -15.20 -12.27
C GLY A 77 12.92 -15.41 -13.31
N GLY A 78 12.60 -15.39 -14.61
CA GLY A 78 13.55 -15.28 -15.71
C GLY A 78 13.95 -13.82 -15.93
N GLY A 79 15.22 -13.61 -16.29
CA GLY A 79 15.77 -12.28 -16.48
C GLY A 79 14.98 -11.40 -17.46
N GLN A 80 14.86 -10.12 -17.15
CA GLN A 80 14.22 -9.12 -18.00
C GLN A 80 15.21 -8.64 -19.06
N ALA A 81 14.78 -8.50 -20.31
CA ALA A 81 15.63 -7.97 -21.36
C ALA A 81 16.02 -6.51 -21.07
N ALA A 82 17.30 -6.21 -21.23
CA ALA A 82 17.81 -4.85 -21.12
C ALA A 82 17.32 -4.01 -22.32
N LYS A 83 16.82 -2.81 -22.05
CA LYS A 83 16.34 -1.90 -23.10
C LYS A 83 17.20 -0.63 -23.19
N ASP A 84 17.26 -0.05 -24.38
CA ASP A 84 17.89 1.24 -24.61
C ASP A 84 17.00 2.41 -24.14
N ALA A 85 17.47 3.65 -24.29
CA ALA A 85 16.70 4.85 -23.95
C ALA A 85 15.42 5.03 -24.80
N LEU A 86 15.31 4.33 -25.93
CA LEU A 86 14.15 4.37 -26.84
C LEU A 86 13.17 3.21 -26.57
N GLY A 87 13.52 2.29 -25.67
CA GLY A 87 12.73 1.10 -25.32
C GLY A 87 12.97 -0.12 -26.21
N ASN A 88 13.94 -0.07 -27.14
CA ASN A 88 14.33 -1.21 -27.95
C ASN A 88 15.21 -2.17 -27.14
N ASP A 89 15.14 -3.46 -27.46
CA ASP A 89 15.95 -4.46 -26.78
C ASP A 89 17.43 -4.38 -27.20
N ILE A 90 18.33 -4.44 -26.22
CA ILE A 90 19.78 -4.34 -26.45
C ILE A 90 20.33 -5.69 -26.89
N LYS A 91 20.97 -5.71 -28.06
CA LYS A 91 21.75 -6.85 -28.57
C LYS A 91 23.24 -6.64 -28.31
N ALA A 92 23.90 -7.64 -27.72
CA ALA A 92 25.32 -7.56 -27.36
C ALA A 92 26.22 -7.22 -28.56
N GLY A 93 25.95 -7.81 -29.74
CA GLY A 93 26.76 -7.58 -30.94
C GLY A 93 26.63 -6.18 -31.57
N GLU A 94 25.52 -5.48 -31.33
CA GLU A 94 25.34 -4.08 -31.76
C GLU A 94 25.91 -3.12 -30.71
N TRP A 95 25.74 -3.47 -29.43
CA TRP A 95 26.26 -2.71 -28.30
C TRP A 95 27.78 -2.60 -28.30
N LEU A 96 28.48 -3.72 -28.54
CA LEU A 96 29.94 -3.78 -28.58
C LEU A 96 30.57 -3.05 -29.78
N LYS A 97 29.78 -2.67 -30.79
CA LYS A 97 30.27 -1.84 -31.91
C LYS A 97 30.29 -0.35 -31.58
N THR A 98 29.42 0.06 -30.65
CA THR A 98 29.22 1.47 -30.29
C THR A 98 29.95 1.85 -29.01
N HIS A 99 30.10 0.91 -28.08
CA HIS A 99 30.74 1.10 -26.79
C HIS A 99 32.08 0.37 -26.73
N LEU A 100 33.13 1.11 -26.37
CA LEU A 100 34.51 0.61 -26.30
C LEU A 100 34.77 -0.15 -24.99
N ALA A 101 35.90 -0.84 -24.93
CA ALA A 101 36.40 -1.49 -23.73
C ALA A 101 36.50 -0.50 -22.54
N GLY A 102 35.93 -0.87 -21.39
CA GLY A 102 35.88 -0.04 -20.19
C GLY A 102 34.75 0.98 -20.14
N ASP A 103 33.89 1.01 -21.15
CA ASP A 103 32.71 1.89 -21.16
C ASP A 103 31.62 1.38 -20.20
N ARG A 104 30.88 2.34 -19.65
CA ARG A 104 29.83 2.13 -18.66
C ARG A 104 28.63 2.99 -19.05
N SER A 105 27.73 2.40 -19.80
CA SER A 105 26.55 3.06 -20.34
C SER A 105 25.29 2.58 -19.63
N LEU A 106 24.31 3.46 -19.58
CA LEU A 106 23.03 3.20 -18.93
C LEU A 106 22.12 2.42 -19.88
N SER A 107 21.43 1.44 -19.31
CA SER A 107 20.34 0.70 -19.93
C SER A 107 19.16 0.64 -18.97
N GLN A 108 17.97 0.37 -19.48
CA GLN A 108 16.83 0.03 -18.64
C GLN A 108 16.98 -1.43 -18.18
N GLY A 109 17.14 -1.62 -16.87
CA GLY A 109 17.29 -2.92 -16.23
C GLY A 109 16.01 -3.40 -15.55
N LEU A 110 16.20 -4.16 -14.46
CA LEU A 110 15.10 -4.74 -13.69
C LEU A 110 14.11 -3.67 -13.22
N LYS A 111 12.80 -3.94 -13.38
CA LYS A 111 11.70 -3.07 -12.94
C LYS A 111 11.72 -1.66 -13.58
N GLY A 112 12.52 -1.46 -14.63
CA GLY A 112 12.68 -0.16 -15.29
C GLY A 112 13.72 0.76 -14.66
N ASP A 113 14.47 0.29 -13.65
CA ASP A 113 15.55 1.08 -13.07
C ASP A 113 16.71 1.24 -14.07
N PRO A 114 17.42 2.38 -14.06
CA PRO A 114 18.61 2.56 -14.86
C PRO A 114 19.74 1.67 -14.32
N THR A 115 20.19 0.71 -15.12
CA THR A 115 21.28 -0.22 -14.79
C THR A 115 22.44 -0.03 -15.75
N TYR A 116 23.63 0.08 -15.21
CA TYR A 116 24.87 0.14 -15.97
C TYR A 116 25.19 -1.22 -16.59
N LEU A 117 25.42 -1.21 -17.90
CA LEU A 117 26.11 -2.26 -18.63
C LEU A 117 27.60 -1.90 -18.68
N ILE A 118 28.43 -2.82 -18.20
CA ILE A 118 29.88 -2.63 -18.14
C ILE A 118 30.51 -3.48 -19.24
N VAL A 119 31.33 -2.84 -20.08
CA VAL A 119 32.13 -3.54 -21.08
C VAL A 119 33.53 -3.76 -20.52
N THR A 120 33.95 -5.02 -20.39
CA THR A 120 35.28 -5.42 -19.92
C THR A 120 36.36 -5.00 -20.92
N ALA A 121 37.62 -5.00 -20.48
CA ALA A 121 38.79 -4.74 -21.32
C ALA A 121 38.85 -5.66 -22.56
N ASP A 122 38.34 -6.88 -22.44
CA ASP A 122 38.32 -7.90 -23.51
C ASP A 122 37.21 -7.67 -24.56
N SER A 123 36.53 -6.50 -24.53
CA SER A 123 35.38 -6.18 -25.39
C SER A 123 34.22 -7.17 -25.23
N THR A 124 34.05 -7.67 -24.00
CA THR A 124 32.94 -8.53 -23.58
C THR A 124 32.08 -7.79 -22.56
N ILE A 125 30.82 -8.20 -22.41
CA ILE A 125 29.93 -7.64 -21.38
C ILE A 125 30.21 -8.36 -20.06
N GLU A 126 30.38 -7.60 -18.98
CA GLU A 126 30.54 -8.15 -17.63
C GLU A 126 29.32 -8.97 -17.19
N LYS A 127 29.55 -9.96 -16.32
CA LYS A 127 28.47 -10.83 -15.81
C LYS A 127 27.56 -10.16 -14.78
N TYR A 128 27.86 -8.91 -14.40
CA TYR A 128 27.07 -8.14 -13.46
C TYR A 128 26.79 -6.74 -14.01
N GLY A 129 25.57 -6.26 -13.74
CA GLY A 129 25.18 -4.87 -13.92
C GLY A 129 25.12 -4.14 -12.58
N LEU A 130 25.33 -2.82 -12.61
CA LEU A 130 25.21 -1.97 -11.43
C LEU A 130 23.96 -1.11 -11.54
N ASN A 131 23.07 -1.17 -10.55
CA ASN A 131 21.95 -0.23 -10.48
C ASN A 131 22.51 1.19 -10.29
N ALA A 132 22.13 2.12 -11.16
CA ALA A 132 22.60 3.51 -11.13
C ALA A 132 21.85 4.37 -10.09
N VAL A 133 20.82 3.83 -9.44
CA VAL A 133 20.03 4.52 -8.41
C VAL A 133 20.85 4.67 -7.13
N CYS A 134 21.06 5.91 -6.71
CA CYS A 134 21.79 6.24 -5.50
C CYS A 134 21.03 5.79 -4.25
N THR A 135 21.70 5.05 -3.37
CA THR A 135 21.14 4.52 -2.11
C THR A 135 20.85 5.59 -1.05
N HIS A 136 21.19 6.86 -1.31
CA HIS A 136 20.86 7.97 -0.43
C HIS A 136 19.39 8.41 -0.61
N LEU A 137 19.04 8.89 -1.81
CA LEU A 137 17.72 9.48 -2.12
C LEU A 137 17.22 9.15 -3.55
N GLY A 138 17.92 8.28 -4.29
CA GLY A 138 17.46 7.80 -5.59
C GLY A 138 17.91 8.58 -6.84
N CYS A 139 18.84 9.54 -6.73
CA CYS A 139 19.43 10.18 -7.91
C CYS A 139 20.18 9.16 -8.78
N VAL A 140 20.18 9.34 -10.11
CA VAL A 140 21.03 8.53 -11.01
C VAL A 140 22.49 8.97 -10.87
N VAL A 141 23.38 8.03 -10.60
CA VAL A 141 24.80 8.30 -10.33
C VAL A 141 25.63 8.12 -11.61
N PRO A 142 26.17 9.20 -12.22
CA PRO A 142 27.00 9.10 -13.42
C PRO A 142 28.37 8.47 -13.12
N TRP A 143 28.91 7.77 -14.11
CA TRP A 143 30.30 7.31 -14.13
C TRP A 143 31.24 8.46 -14.48
N VAL A 144 32.29 8.65 -13.70
CA VAL A 144 33.37 9.61 -13.97
C VAL A 144 34.63 8.84 -14.33
N ALA A 145 34.86 8.64 -15.64
CA ALA A 145 35.98 7.86 -16.16
C ALA A 145 37.36 8.41 -15.72
N ALA A 146 37.49 9.73 -15.57
CA ALA A 146 38.74 10.36 -15.14
C ALA A 146 39.20 9.93 -13.73
N GLU A 147 38.27 9.57 -12.85
CA GLU A 147 38.56 9.18 -11.46
C GLU A 147 38.28 7.69 -11.18
N ASN A 148 37.81 6.94 -12.19
CA ASN A 148 37.35 5.55 -12.07
C ASN A 148 36.34 5.34 -10.93
N LYS A 149 35.41 6.30 -10.76
CA LYS A 149 34.42 6.31 -9.68
C LYS A 149 33.06 6.78 -10.18
N PHE A 150 32.00 6.31 -9.54
CA PHE A 150 30.68 6.87 -9.70
C PHE A 150 30.51 8.03 -8.71
N LYS A 151 30.12 9.21 -9.20
CA LYS A 151 29.98 10.41 -8.36
C LYS A 151 28.58 10.98 -8.49
N CYS A 152 27.81 10.91 -7.41
CA CYS A 152 26.45 11.41 -7.36
C CYS A 152 26.47 12.95 -7.39
N PRO A 153 25.86 13.61 -8.38
CA PRO A 153 25.86 15.07 -8.48
C PRO A 153 25.00 15.74 -7.40
N CYS A 154 24.08 15.00 -6.76
CA CYS A 154 23.14 15.57 -5.79
C CYS A 154 23.84 15.94 -4.46
N HIS A 155 24.58 15.01 -3.86
CA HIS A 155 25.20 15.19 -2.53
C HIS A 155 26.65 14.68 -2.46
N GLY A 156 27.24 14.32 -3.60
CA GLY A 156 28.65 13.93 -3.67
C GLY A 156 28.96 12.52 -3.14
N SER A 157 27.97 11.62 -3.04
CA SER A 157 28.23 10.20 -2.78
C SER A 157 29.15 9.63 -3.85
N GLN A 158 30.18 8.91 -3.43
CA GLN A 158 31.18 8.30 -4.30
C GLN A 158 31.15 6.79 -4.14
N TYR A 159 31.13 6.09 -5.27
CA TYR A 159 31.25 4.64 -5.32
C TYR A 159 32.47 4.25 -6.15
N ASN A 160 33.10 3.13 -5.82
CA ASN A 160 34.22 2.59 -6.59
C ASN A 160 33.74 2.04 -7.95
N ALA A 161 34.67 1.54 -8.76
CA ALA A 161 34.38 0.91 -10.05
C ALA A 161 33.40 -0.29 -9.96
N GLU A 162 33.25 -0.91 -8.80
CA GLU A 162 32.34 -2.04 -8.58
C GLU A 162 31.02 -1.58 -7.95
N GLY A 163 30.81 -0.28 -7.71
CA GLY A 163 29.62 0.28 -7.08
C GLY A 163 29.58 0.18 -5.55
N LYS A 164 30.68 -0.20 -4.89
CA LYS A 164 30.85 -0.14 -3.44
C LYS A 164 30.98 1.30 -2.97
N VAL A 165 30.25 1.68 -1.92
CA VAL A 165 30.33 3.04 -1.36
C VAL A 165 31.73 3.30 -0.79
N VAL A 166 32.30 4.45 -1.15
CA VAL A 166 33.63 4.91 -0.69
C VAL A 166 33.51 6.13 0.21
N ARG A 167 32.61 7.07 -0.15
CA ARG A 167 32.45 8.34 0.56
C ARG A 167 31.05 8.91 0.35
N GLY A 168 30.60 9.76 1.27
CA GLY A 168 29.41 10.58 1.15
C GLY A 168 28.25 10.06 2.01
N PRO A 169 27.05 10.63 1.85
CA PRO A 169 25.91 10.31 2.70
C PRO A 169 25.20 9.00 2.34
N ALA A 170 25.65 8.29 1.28
CA ALA A 170 25.07 7.02 0.89
C ALA A 170 25.34 5.95 1.97
N PRO A 171 24.30 5.32 2.55
CA PRO A 171 24.49 4.32 3.61
C PRO A 171 24.95 2.96 3.06
N LEU A 172 24.61 2.64 1.81
CA LEU A 172 24.79 1.31 1.22
C LEU A 172 25.42 1.39 -0.18
N SER A 173 26.03 0.30 -0.63
CA SER A 173 26.57 0.14 -1.99
C SER A 173 25.46 -0.01 -3.03
N LEU A 174 25.74 0.30 -4.29
CA LEU A 174 24.79 0.12 -5.40
C LEU A 174 24.38 -1.35 -5.56
N ALA A 175 23.12 -1.59 -5.88
CA ALA A 175 22.59 -2.94 -6.07
C ALA A 175 23.19 -3.61 -7.32
N LEU A 176 23.34 -4.93 -7.27
CA LEU A 176 23.82 -5.74 -8.38
C LEU A 176 22.66 -6.45 -9.07
N ALA A 177 22.82 -6.69 -10.37
CA ALA A 177 22.00 -7.60 -11.15
C ALA A 177 22.91 -8.54 -11.93
N HIS A 178 22.53 -9.80 -12.12
CA HIS A 178 23.23 -10.67 -13.06
C HIS A 178 22.96 -10.18 -14.47
N CYS A 179 24.00 -10.14 -15.30
CA CYS A 179 23.92 -9.75 -16.69
C CYS A 179 24.33 -10.96 -17.54
N ASP A 180 23.34 -11.57 -18.19
CA ASP A 180 23.55 -12.73 -19.05
C ASP A 180 23.26 -12.33 -20.51
N VAL A 181 24.00 -12.93 -21.44
CA VAL A 181 23.70 -12.80 -22.87
C VAL A 181 22.98 -14.07 -23.29
N ALA A 182 21.69 -13.96 -23.61
CA ALA A 182 20.89 -15.07 -24.08
C ALA A 182 21.43 -15.61 -25.43
N GLU A 183 21.07 -16.83 -25.80
CA GLU A 183 21.45 -17.45 -27.09
C GLU A 183 21.00 -16.62 -28.30
N SER A 184 19.93 -15.84 -28.16
CA SER A 184 19.44 -14.89 -29.16
C SER A 184 20.30 -13.62 -29.31
N GLY A 185 21.35 -13.47 -28.51
CA GLY A 185 22.23 -12.30 -28.47
C GLY A 185 21.66 -11.11 -27.68
N LEU A 186 20.51 -11.30 -27.02
CA LEU A 186 19.89 -10.29 -26.16
C LEU A 186 20.55 -10.27 -24.79
N VAL A 187 20.77 -9.06 -24.26
CA VAL A 187 21.25 -8.90 -22.89
C VAL A 187 20.06 -8.98 -21.94
N THR A 188 20.12 -9.85 -20.94
CA THR A 188 19.09 -10.02 -19.92
C THR A 188 19.66 -9.76 -18.54
N PHE A 189 18.84 -9.13 -17.69
CA PHE A 189 19.15 -8.91 -16.29
C PHE A 189 18.31 -9.81 -15.40
N SER A 190 18.94 -10.56 -14.51
CA SER A 190 18.26 -11.30 -13.45
C SER A 190 18.66 -10.81 -12.07
N THR A 191 17.83 -11.10 -11.06
CA THR A 191 18.03 -10.63 -9.69
C THR A 191 19.25 -11.30 -9.07
N TRP A 192 20.17 -10.51 -8.52
CA TRP A 192 21.29 -11.03 -7.76
C TRP A 192 20.86 -11.46 -6.36
N THR A 193 20.91 -12.76 -6.07
CA THR A 193 20.55 -13.35 -4.77
C THR A 193 21.74 -13.96 -4.04
N GLU A 194 22.87 -14.10 -4.70
CA GLU A 194 24.11 -14.62 -4.12
C GLU A 194 24.78 -13.57 -3.22
N THR A 195 25.81 -13.99 -2.48
CA THR A 195 26.61 -13.09 -1.64
C THR A 195 27.24 -11.97 -2.48
N ASP A 196 27.24 -10.73 -1.95
CA ASP A 196 27.89 -9.61 -2.62
C ASP A 196 29.42 -9.80 -2.60
N PHE A 197 30.02 -9.97 -3.77
CA PHE A 197 31.46 -10.21 -3.91
C PHE A 197 32.33 -9.03 -3.42
N ARG A 198 31.77 -7.82 -3.27
CA ARG A 198 32.49 -6.59 -2.90
C ARG A 198 32.62 -6.41 -1.39
N THR A 199 31.69 -7.01 -0.64
CA THR A 199 31.58 -6.87 0.83
C THR A 199 31.68 -8.22 1.54
N GLY A 200 31.40 -9.33 0.85
CA GLY A 200 31.30 -10.66 1.45
C GLY A 200 30.05 -10.85 2.32
N LEU A 201 29.10 -9.92 2.25
CA LEU A 201 27.85 -9.92 3.02
C LEU A 201 26.67 -10.30 2.13
N GLU A 202 25.54 -10.63 2.76
CA GLU A 202 24.29 -10.84 2.05
C GLU A 202 23.82 -9.57 1.33
N PRO A 203 23.20 -9.71 0.15
CA PRO A 203 22.70 -8.58 -0.62
C PRO A 203 21.56 -7.87 0.12
N TRP A 204 21.69 -6.56 0.32
CA TRP A 204 20.70 -5.77 1.06
C TRP A 204 19.42 -5.46 0.26
N TRP A 205 19.44 -5.70 -1.05
CA TRP A 205 18.36 -5.36 -2.00
C TRP A 205 17.43 -6.54 -2.31
N ALA A 206 17.69 -7.71 -1.72
CA ALA A 206 16.91 -8.93 -1.93
C ALA A 206 15.52 -8.85 -1.30
#